data_AF-A0AAV1WZG4-F1
#
_entry.id   AF-A0AAV1WZG4-F1
#
_cell.length_a   1.000
_cell.length_b   1.000
_cell.length_c   1.000
_cell.angle_alpha   90.00
_cell.angle_beta   90.00
_cell.angle_gamma   90.00
#
_symmetry.space_group_name_H-M   'P 1'
#
loop_
_entity.id
_entity.type
_entity.pdbx_description
1 polymer ?
#
loop_
_entity_poly.entity_id
_entity_poly.type
_entity_poly.pdbx_seq_one_letter_code
_entity_poly.pdbx_strand_id
1 'polypeptide(L)'
;MSSKNTSFQISEKKVVFAILNDAWRRHKCTIKEKHFTKYKTTYDRLKNHPRDIPESHFKELIRYWNLGDIQRATKENKETPNQAEMFREIRQSKKGKPLDQETTKL
;
A
#
# COMPACT_ATOMS: atom_id res chain seq x y z
N MET A 1 -20.78 15.63 35.27
CA MET A 1 -19.48 16.14 34.79
C MET A 1 -18.70 15.17 33.86
N SER A 2 -19.34 14.22 33.15
CA SER A 2 -18.61 13.15 32.42
C SER A 2 -18.40 13.36 30.90
N SER A 3 -19.14 14.26 30.23
CA SER A 3 -19.09 14.37 28.75
C SER A 3 -17.82 14.99 28.15
N LYS A 4 -17.04 15.78 28.91
CA LYS A 4 -15.92 16.54 28.35
C LYS A 4 -14.64 15.70 28.13
N ASN A 5 -14.49 14.58 28.83
CA ASN A 5 -13.31 13.72 28.69
C ASN A 5 -13.36 12.86 27.42
N THR A 6 -14.55 12.39 27.02
CA THR A 6 -14.69 11.49 25.88
C THR A 6 -14.45 12.20 24.54
N SER A 7 -14.90 13.45 24.40
CA SER A 7 -14.68 14.23 23.17
C SER A 7 -13.22 14.61 22.98
N PHE A 8 -12.53 14.99 24.06
CA PHE A 8 -11.10 15.32 24.06
C PHE A 8 -10.23 14.10 23.68
N GLN A 9 -10.53 12.93 24.25
CA GLN A 9 -9.85 11.67 23.91
C GLN A 9 -10.07 11.23 22.45
N ILE A 10 -11.24 11.52 21.86
CA ILE A 10 -11.51 11.25 20.44
C ILE A 10 -10.69 12.19 19.54
N SER A 11 -10.51 13.47 19.91
CA SER A 11 -9.66 14.39 19.15
C SER A 11 -8.18 14.01 19.18
N GLU A 12 -7.66 13.55 20.32
CA GLU A 12 -6.25 13.14 20.45
C GLU A 12 -5.93 11.91 19.59
N LYS A 13 -6.78 10.88 19.62
CA LYS A 13 -6.63 9.69 18.76
C LYS A 13 -6.61 10.06 17.28
N LYS A 14 -7.48 10.97 16.85
CA LYS A 14 -7.50 11.47 15.46
C LYS A 14 -6.18 12.13 15.07
N VAL A 15 -5.62 12.96 15.95
CA VAL A 15 -4.33 13.63 15.71
C VAL A 15 -3.19 12.62 15.60
N VAL A 16 -3.12 11.65 16.52
CA VAL A 16 -2.10 10.58 16.48
C VAL A 16 -2.20 9.78 15.18
N PHE A 17 -3.41 9.36 14.78
CA PHE A 17 -3.60 8.66 13.52
C PHE A 17 -3.25 9.51 12.30
N ALA A 18 -3.54 10.82 12.32
CA ALA A 18 -3.15 11.72 11.24
C ALA A 18 -1.61 11.80 11.10
N ILE A 19 -0.89 11.94 12.21
CA ILE A 19 0.58 11.97 12.24
C ILE A 19 1.15 10.65 11.74
N LEU A 20 0.65 9.52 12.25
CA LEU A 20 1.10 8.19 11.83
C LEU A 20 0.84 7.95 10.34
N ASN A 21 -0.35 8.33 9.86
CA ASN A 21 -0.70 8.20 8.45
C ASN A 21 0.19 9.06 7.56
N ASP A 22 0.52 10.28 7.99
CA ASP A 22 1.39 11.17 7.22
C ASP A 22 2.85 10.68 7.23
N ALA A 23 3.36 10.21 8.37
CA ALA A 23 4.67 9.58 8.46
C ALA A 23 4.75 8.35 7.54
N TRP A 24 3.73 7.49 7.56
CA TRP A 24 3.64 6.33 6.67
C TRP A 24 3.53 6.73 5.20
N ARG A 25 2.77 7.79 4.89
CA ARG A 25 2.68 8.36 3.54
C ARG A 25 4.06 8.79 3.03
N ARG A 26 4.79 9.59 3.82
CA ARG A 26 6.14 10.05 3.50
C ARG A 26 7.12 8.89 3.31
N HIS A 27 7.12 7.93 4.22
CA HIS A 27 7.97 6.74 4.11
C HIS A 27 7.69 5.94 2.82
N LYS A 28 6.42 5.68 2.48
CA LYS A 28 6.05 5.04 1.21
C LYS A 28 6.48 5.82 -0.02
N CYS A 29 6.39 7.15 0.00
CA CYS A 29 6.89 8.00 -1.09
C CYS A 29 8.39 7.80 -1.29
N THR A 30 9.18 7.84 -0.21
CA THR A 30 10.64 7.61 -0.27
C THR A 30 10.98 6.22 -0.81
N ILE A 31 10.27 5.18 -0.38
CA ILE A 31 10.48 3.82 -0.91
C ILE A 31 10.16 3.77 -2.40
N LYS A 32 9.04 4.35 -2.82
CA LYS A 32 8.61 4.33 -4.23
C LYS A 32 9.69 4.97 -5.12
N GLU A 33 10.19 6.13 -4.71
CA GLU A 33 11.23 6.86 -5.45
C GLU A 33 12.55 6.07 -5.56
N LYS A 34 13.03 5.51 -4.45
CA LYS A 34 14.34 4.85 -4.41
C LYS A 34 14.33 3.44 -5.00
N HIS A 35 13.24 2.70 -4.85
CA HIS A 35 13.20 1.26 -5.13
C HIS A 35 12.15 0.84 -6.18
N PHE A 36 11.12 1.64 -6.45
CA PHE A 36 10.13 1.31 -7.47
C PHE A 36 10.40 2.03 -8.79
N THR A 37 10.57 3.35 -8.78
CA THR A 37 10.76 4.14 -10.01
C THR A 37 12.14 3.96 -10.63
N LYS A 38 13.16 3.63 -9.81
CA LYS A 38 14.54 3.40 -10.28
C LYS A 38 14.69 2.18 -11.20
N TYR A 39 13.87 1.14 -11.00
CA TYR A 39 13.98 -0.12 -11.72
C TYR A 39 12.76 -0.37 -12.60
N LYS A 40 13.00 -0.87 -13.82
CA LYS A 40 11.96 -1.06 -14.84
C LYS A 40 11.15 -2.33 -14.58
N THR A 41 11.79 -3.44 -14.26
CA THR A 41 11.14 -4.74 -14.11
C THR A 41 10.76 -5.03 -12.66
N THR A 42 9.69 -5.80 -12.44
CA THR A 42 9.31 -6.28 -11.11
C THR A 42 10.41 -7.12 -10.46
N TYR A 43 11.12 -7.92 -11.25
CA TYR A 43 12.24 -8.74 -10.78
C TYR A 43 13.36 -7.86 -10.20
N ASP A 44 13.79 -6.83 -10.94
CA ASP A 44 14.85 -5.92 -10.49
C ASP A 44 14.43 -5.14 -9.24
N ARG A 45 13.15 -4.75 -9.15
CA ARG A 45 12.59 -4.11 -7.95
C ARG A 45 12.70 -5.03 -6.74
N LEU A 46 12.26 -6.28 -6.83
CA LEU A 46 12.30 -7.24 -5.72
C LEU A 46 13.74 -7.58 -5.30
N LYS A 47 14.64 -7.78 -6.28
CA LYS A 47 16.07 -8.01 -6.02
C LYS A 47 16.72 -6.84 -5.26
N ASN A 48 16.22 -5.63 -5.47
CA ASN A 48 16.73 -4.40 -4.84
C ASN A 48 15.75 -3.82 -3.82
N HIS A 49 14.98 -4.66 -3.11
CA HIS A 49 14.04 -4.19 -2.10
C HIS A 49 14.77 -3.52 -0.91
N PRO A 50 14.11 -2.60 -0.18
CA PRO A 50 14.67 -2.00 1.03
C PRO A 50 14.94 -3.05 2.11
N ARG A 51 16.12 -3.03 2.76
CA ARG A 51 16.49 -4.03 3.78
C ARG A 51 15.57 -4.03 5.01
N ASP A 52 14.99 -2.88 5.32
CA ASP A 52 14.07 -2.64 6.42
C ASP A 52 12.65 -3.17 6.16
N ILE A 53 12.34 -3.58 4.93
CA ILE A 53 11.01 -4.05 4.53
C ILE A 53 11.12 -5.49 4.05
N PRO A 54 10.42 -6.45 4.67
CA PRO A 54 10.38 -7.81 4.16
C PRO A 54 9.92 -7.85 2.70
N GLU A 55 10.53 -8.72 1.89
CA GLU A 55 10.22 -8.85 0.47
C GLU A 55 8.72 -9.07 0.21
N SER A 56 8.06 -9.87 1.06
CA SER A 56 6.62 -10.13 0.99
C SER A 56 5.79 -8.84 1.03
N HIS A 57 6.10 -7.93 1.95
CA HIS A 57 5.46 -6.62 2.07
C HIS A 57 5.79 -5.71 0.89
N PHE A 58 7.05 -5.71 0.46
CA PHE A 58 7.46 -4.92 -0.70
C PHE A 58 6.77 -5.38 -1.99
N LYS A 59 6.58 -6.69 -2.18
CA LYS A 59 5.77 -7.26 -3.26
C LYS A 59 4.34 -6.73 -3.25
N GLU A 60 3.75 -6.50 -2.08
CA GLU A 60 2.42 -5.89 -1.99
C GLU A 60 2.41 -4.42 -2.42
N LEU A 61 3.43 -3.67 -2.03
CA LEU A 61 3.59 -2.28 -2.45
C LEU A 61 3.76 -2.17 -3.98
N ILE A 62 4.55 -3.05 -4.60
CA ILE A 62 4.69 -3.11 -6.06
C ILE A 62 3.34 -3.35 -6.72
N ARG A 63 2.56 -4.33 -6.24
CA ARG A 63 1.21 -4.58 -6.80
C ARG A 63 0.30 -3.36 -6.65
N TYR A 64 0.32 -2.73 -5.47
CA TYR A 64 -0.45 -1.53 -5.19
C TYR A 64 -0.10 -0.39 -6.15
N TRP A 65 1.19 -0.11 -6.38
CA TRP A 65 1.58 0.95 -7.31
C TRP A 65 1.26 0.61 -8.76
N ASN A 66 1.51 -0.62 -9.21
CA ASN A 66 1.19 -1.05 -10.57
C ASN A 66 -0.32 -0.97 -10.86
N LEU A 67 -1.18 -1.38 -9.91
CA LEU A 67 -2.63 -1.28 -10.09
C LEU A 67 -3.07 0.18 -10.21
N GLY A 68 -2.46 1.09 -9.44
CA GLY A 68 -2.76 2.51 -9.54
C GLY A 68 -2.32 3.09 -10.88
N ASP A 69 -1.21 2.62 -11.43
CA ASP A 69 -0.72 3.04 -12.75
C ASP A 69 -1.66 2.54 -13.86
N ILE A 70 -2.12 1.28 -13.78
CA ILE A 70 -3.08 0.67 -14.71
C ILE A 70 -4.42 1.42 -14.66
N GLN A 71 -4.99 1.64 -13.47
CA GLN A 71 -6.27 2.33 -13.33
C GLN A 71 -6.21 3.80 -13.79
N ARG A 72 -5.07 4.48 -13.64
CA ARG A 72 -4.88 5.83 -14.19
C ARG A 72 -4.81 5.82 -15.71
N ALA A 73 -4.28 4.76 -16.31
CA ALA A 73 -4.22 4.60 -17.76
C ALA A 73 -5.57 4.21 -18.38
N THR A 74 -6.43 3.48 -17.64
CA THR A 74 -7.74 3.03 -18.14
C THR A 74 -8.87 4.04 -17.96
N LYS A 75 -8.76 4.99 -17.01
CA LYS A 75 -9.74 6.08 -16.89
C LYS A 75 -9.46 7.16 -17.93
N GLU A 76 -10.23 7.16 -19.01
CA GLU A 76 -10.19 8.18 -20.09
C GLU A 76 -10.35 9.63 -19.57
N ASN A 77 -10.94 9.82 -18.38
CA ASN A 77 -11.18 11.13 -17.76
C ASN A 77 -10.04 11.68 -16.88
N LYS A 78 -8.82 11.11 -16.89
CA LYS A 78 -7.66 11.55 -16.08
C LYS A 78 -7.89 11.58 -14.56
N GLU A 79 -9.02 11.09 -14.06
CA GLU A 79 -9.28 11.07 -12.63
C GLU A 79 -8.39 10.06 -11.93
N THR A 80 -7.56 10.53 -11.01
CA THR A 80 -6.73 9.66 -10.17
C THR A 80 -7.64 8.77 -9.32
N PRO A 81 -7.50 7.43 -9.40
CA PRO A 81 -8.30 6.52 -8.59
C PRO A 81 -8.17 6.82 -7.11
N ASN A 82 -9.30 6.81 -6.42
CA ASN A 82 -9.34 7.01 -4.99
C ASN A 82 -8.55 5.90 -4.27
N GLN A 83 -7.74 6.27 -3.29
CA GLN A 83 -6.95 5.33 -2.51
C GLN A 83 -7.80 4.21 -1.89
N ALA A 84 -9.02 4.51 -1.44
CA ALA A 84 -9.97 3.55 -0.90
C ALA A 84 -10.48 2.54 -1.95
N GLU A 85 -10.67 2.95 -3.20
CA GLU A 85 -11.04 2.05 -4.31
C GLU A 85 -9.90 1.09 -4.60
N MET A 86 -8.70 1.64 -4.78
CA MET A 86 -7.45 0.89 -4.89
C MET A 86 -7.28 -0.13 -3.77
N PHE A 87 -7.54 0.27 -2.52
CA PHE A 87 -7.46 -0.64 -1.37
C PHE A 87 -8.51 -1.76 -1.42
N ARG A 88 -9.76 -1.44 -1.78
CA ARG A 88 -10.83 -2.45 -1.89
C ARG A 88 -10.48 -3.49 -2.94
N GLU A 89 -10.03 -3.06 -4.12
CA GLU A 89 -9.65 -3.97 -5.21
C GLU A 89 -8.45 -4.86 -4.82
N ILE A 90 -7.38 -4.27 -4.26
CA ILE A 90 -6.20 -5.04 -3.80
C ILE A 90 -6.57 -6.09 -2.75
N ARG A 91 -7.49 -5.77 -1.82
CA ARG A 91 -7.93 -6.72 -0.79
C ARG A 91 -8.87 -7.79 -1.34
N GLN A 92 -9.76 -7.43 -2.26
CA GLN A 92 -10.67 -8.38 -2.89
C GLN A 92 -9.91 -9.35 -3.81
N SER A 93 -8.87 -8.91 -4.50
CA SER A 93 -8.03 -9.78 -5.35
C SER A 93 -7.27 -10.87 -4.56
N LYS A 94 -7.19 -10.74 -3.23
CA LYS A 94 -6.59 -11.74 -2.33
C LYS A 94 -7.60 -12.75 -1.78
N LYS A 95 -8.91 -12.57 -1.99
CA LYS A 95 -9.91 -13.58 -1.62
C LYS A 95 -9.81 -14.76 -2.61
N GLY A 96 -8.92 -15.70 -2.28
CA GLY A 96 -8.90 -17.05 -2.84
C GLY A 96 -8.42 -17.16 -4.28
N LYS A 97 -7.10 -17.05 -4.51
CA LYS A 97 -6.52 -17.96 -5.50
C LYS A 97 -6.20 -19.26 -4.75
N PRO A 98 -6.75 -20.42 -5.15
CA PRO A 98 -6.40 -21.69 -4.53
C PRO A 98 -4.89 -21.90 -4.68
N LEU A 99 -4.26 -22.29 -3.57
CA LEU A 99 -2.84 -22.65 -3.53
C LEU A 99 -2.67 -23.90 -4.42
N ASP A 100 -1.99 -23.75 -5.53
CA ASP A 100 -1.60 -24.84 -6.40
C ASP A 100 -0.72 -25.84 -5.61
N GLN A 101 -1.14 -27.10 -5.63
CA GLN A 101 -0.58 -28.19 -4.81
C GLN A 101 0.88 -28.54 -5.14
N GLU A 102 1.52 -27.84 -6.08
CA GLU A 102 2.92 -28.03 -6.46
C GLU A 102 3.93 -27.35 -5.54
N THR A 103 3.51 -26.41 -4.66
CA THR A 103 4.48 -25.70 -3.80
C THR A 103 4.86 -26.46 -2.53
N THR A 104 4.17 -27.56 -2.19
CA THR A 104 4.42 -28.34 -0.96
C THR A 104 5.52 -29.40 -1.12
N LYS A 105 6.23 -29.42 -2.24
CA LYS A 105 7.36 -30.33 -2.49
C LYS A 105 8.65 -29.56 -2.81
N LEU A 106 9.16 -28.82 -1.83
CA LEU A 106 10.57 -28.43 -1.73
C LEU A 106 11.00 -28.51 -0.26
#